data_AF-A0A0S3PU60-F1
#
_entry.id   AF-A0A0S3PU60-F1
#
_cell.length_a   1.000
_cell.length_b   1.000
_cell.length_c   1.000
_cell.angle_alpha   90.00
_cell.angle_beta   90.00
_cell.angle_gamma   90.00
#
_symmetry.space_group_name_H-M   'P 1'
#
loop_
_entity.id
_entity.type
_entity.pdbx_description
1 polymer ?
#
loop_
_entity_poly.entity_id
_entity_poly.type
_entity_poly.pdbx_seq_one_letter_code
_entity_poly.pdbx_strand_id
1 'polypeptide(L)'
;MPTLLTRIVKFGCGALALASASLFSAAVVAQPASHPFYVATRGETAGAPGTIIRIARMVTSPPGAIAYRVLYRSRGMRNEPIAASGVIIVPIAAAPPDGRKVVAWAHPTSGVVPHCAPSLAFFLYNQIHGLDEMIARGFVVVATDYPGLGTPGPHPYLVGTSEGRSVLDSVRAARQIPGVGAVRDFTVWGHSQGGQAALFTGMLARSYAPDLTLRGVAAAAPATDLLALLQDDSGTVGGNNLAAMALWSWTRVYGAPLGGVVEPDAMPTVDALANVCIESIQDILLRGVIGRPLTRSFLADPKFYQSQPWRQLLITNSPGTLPGRVPVFIAQGLSDETVRSAVTFKYMRRLCRAGSPVALAVLPNAGHAFIARDTAAQAVDWMARRFANLLPRNDCGRVPGIVQAKLTSGANP
;
A
#
# COMPACT_ATOMS: atom_id res chain seq x y z
N MET A 1 -25.51 -83.14 -14.51
CA MET A 1 -26.02 -83.94 -13.37
C MET A 1 -24.87 -84.12 -12.39
N PRO A 2 -25.02 -83.94 -11.07
CA PRO A 2 -25.97 -83.07 -10.34
C PRO A 2 -25.30 -82.24 -9.19
N THR A 3 -25.99 -81.20 -8.71
CA THR A 3 -26.16 -80.80 -7.27
C THR A 3 -24.94 -80.32 -6.46
N LEU A 4 -25.01 -79.50 -5.38
CA LEU A 4 -26.08 -79.08 -4.48
C LEU A 4 -25.64 -77.82 -3.70
N LEU A 5 -26.63 -77.03 -3.28
CA LEU A 5 -26.57 -75.97 -2.25
C LEU A 5 -25.88 -76.40 -0.94
N THR A 6 -25.28 -75.44 -0.20
CA THR A 6 -25.57 -75.31 1.25
C THR A 6 -25.26 -73.92 1.85
N ARG A 7 -26.33 -73.29 2.36
CA ARG A 7 -26.50 -72.54 3.63
C ARG A 7 -25.68 -71.28 3.98
N ILE A 8 -26.44 -70.18 4.02
CA ILE A 8 -26.36 -69.04 4.96
C ILE A 8 -26.61 -69.50 6.41
N VAL A 9 -25.97 -68.85 7.41
CA VAL A 9 -26.61 -68.23 8.62
C VAL A 9 -25.58 -67.59 9.58
N LYS A 10 -25.72 -66.25 9.70
CA LYS A 10 -25.70 -65.31 10.85
C LYS A 10 -24.49 -65.12 11.79
N PHE A 11 -24.02 -63.85 11.75
CA PHE A 11 -23.87 -62.84 12.82
C PHE A 11 -23.29 -63.22 14.19
N GLY A 12 -22.14 -62.61 14.51
CA GLY A 12 -21.71 -62.29 15.88
C GLY A 12 -21.10 -60.88 15.92
N CYS A 13 -21.70 -59.99 16.71
CA CYS A 13 -21.21 -58.66 17.03
C CYS A 13 -19.83 -58.71 17.71
N GLY A 14 -18.87 -57.93 17.20
CA GLY A 14 -17.63 -57.61 17.89
C GLY A 14 -17.29 -56.14 17.63
N ALA A 15 -17.40 -55.32 18.67
CA ALA A 15 -17.12 -53.89 18.63
C ALA A 15 -15.65 -53.61 18.27
N LEU A 16 -15.39 -52.99 17.12
CA LEU A 16 -14.12 -52.33 16.84
C LEU A 16 -14.25 -50.84 17.20
N ALA A 17 -13.50 -50.44 18.23
CA ALA A 17 -13.23 -49.05 18.51
C ALA A 17 -12.41 -48.45 17.35
N LEU A 18 -13.07 -47.71 16.47
CA LEU A 18 -12.41 -46.86 15.49
C LEU A 18 -11.89 -45.61 16.20
N ALA A 19 -10.59 -45.60 16.50
CA ALA A 19 -9.88 -44.38 16.85
C ALA A 19 -9.85 -43.46 15.62
N SER A 20 -10.75 -42.49 15.58
CA SER A 20 -10.77 -41.42 14.59
C SER A 20 -9.54 -40.53 14.78
N ALA A 21 -8.47 -40.78 14.05
CA ALA A 21 -7.39 -39.81 13.88
C ALA A 21 -7.92 -38.64 13.03
N SER A 22 -8.55 -37.67 13.68
CA SER A 22 -8.94 -36.41 13.06
C SER A 22 -7.69 -35.60 12.76
N LEU A 23 -7.14 -35.75 11.55
CA LEU A 23 -6.19 -34.82 10.96
C LEU A 23 -6.90 -33.46 10.82
N PHE A 24 -6.67 -32.57 11.79
CA PHE A 24 -7.02 -31.15 11.64
C PHE A 24 -6.13 -30.55 10.53
N SER A 25 -6.62 -30.62 9.29
CA SER A 25 -6.18 -29.68 8.25
C SER A 25 -6.74 -28.31 8.63
N ALA A 26 -5.97 -27.54 9.39
CA ALA A 26 -6.21 -26.11 9.55
C ALA A 26 -5.97 -25.46 8.18
N ALA A 27 -7.01 -25.41 7.35
CA ALA A 27 -7.02 -24.51 6.21
C ALA A 27 -6.73 -23.11 6.75
N VAL A 28 -5.67 -22.48 6.25
CA VAL A 28 -5.29 -21.11 6.61
C VAL A 28 -6.33 -20.18 5.99
N VAL A 29 -7.49 -20.06 6.64
CA VAL A 29 -8.56 -19.18 6.21
C VAL A 29 -8.11 -17.75 6.49
N ALA A 30 -8.06 -16.91 5.45
CA ALA A 30 -7.86 -15.47 5.60
C ALA A 30 -8.94 -14.94 6.56
N GLN A 31 -8.53 -14.25 7.63
CA GLN A 31 -9.49 -13.74 8.62
C GLN A 31 -10.34 -12.62 7.97
N PRO A 32 -11.65 -12.56 8.21
CA PRO A 32 -12.42 -11.43 7.70
C PRO A 32 -12.01 -10.14 8.43
N ALA A 33 -12.17 -8.98 7.81
CA ALA A 33 -11.95 -7.69 8.47
C ALA A 33 -12.89 -7.45 9.67
N SER A 34 -13.99 -8.20 9.76
CA SER A 34 -14.88 -8.24 10.93
C SER A 34 -14.32 -9.06 12.11
N HIS A 35 -13.19 -9.75 11.93
CA HIS A 35 -12.57 -10.53 12.98
C HIS A 35 -12.22 -9.62 14.17
N PRO A 36 -12.48 -10.04 15.43
CA PRO A 36 -12.32 -9.18 16.60
C PRO A 36 -10.96 -8.50 16.68
N PHE A 37 -9.89 -9.16 16.21
CA PHE A 37 -8.53 -8.61 16.13
C PHE A 37 -8.50 -7.19 15.54
N TYR A 38 -9.26 -6.93 14.47
CA TYR A 38 -9.22 -5.68 13.71
C TYR A 38 -10.14 -4.58 14.27
N VAL A 39 -10.98 -4.91 15.25
CA VAL A 39 -11.94 -3.97 15.82
C VAL A 39 -11.43 -3.50 17.19
N ALA A 40 -11.00 -2.25 17.25
CA ALA A 40 -10.66 -1.57 18.50
C ALA A 40 -11.90 -0.87 19.07
N THR A 41 -12.10 -0.99 20.37
CA THR A 41 -13.04 -0.15 21.12
C THR A 41 -12.54 1.29 21.19
N ARG A 42 -13.45 2.24 21.48
CA ARG A 42 -13.07 3.66 21.67
C ARG A 42 -11.98 3.82 22.73
N GLY A 43 -12.06 3.07 23.83
CA GLY A 43 -11.05 3.08 24.89
C GLY A 43 -9.68 2.56 24.43
N GLU A 44 -9.64 1.54 23.58
CA GLU A 44 -8.39 0.98 23.05
C GLU A 44 -7.66 1.96 22.10
N THR A 45 -8.39 2.79 21.37
CA THR A 45 -7.78 3.81 20.47
C THR A 45 -7.17 4.99 21.21
N ALA A 46 -7.48 5.18 22.51
CA ALA A 46 -6.88 6.23 23.31
C ALA A 46 -5.41 5.91 23.59
N GLY A 47 -4.50 6.86 23.33
CA GLY A 47 -3.08 6.72 23.61
C GLY A 47 -2.17 7.42 22.60
N ALA A 48 -0.87 7.19 22.77
CA ALA A 48 0.14 7.71 21.86
C ALA A 48 0.08 6.96 20.50
N PRO A 49 0.13 7.69 19.37
CA PRO A 49 0.23 7.07 18.05
C PRO A 49 1.44 6.13 17.94
N GLY A 50 1.25 5.04 17.21
CA GLY A 50 2.24 3.98 17.05
C GLY A 50 2.34 2.98 18.20
N THR A 51 1.49 3.08 19.24
CA THR A 51 1.46 2.06 20.31
C THR A 51 0.61 0.87 19.96
N ILE A 52 1.09 -0.33 20.33
CA ILE A 52 0.40 -1.59 20.03
C ILE A 52 -0.87 -1.70 20.89
N ILE A 53 -1.96 -2.11 20.25
CA ILE A 53 -3.20 -2.55 20.89
C ILE A 53 -3.21 -4.08 20.98
N ARG A 54 -2.94 -4.74 19.85
CA ARG A 54 -2.88 -6.21 19.75
C ARG A 54 -1.77 -6.65 18.81
N ILE A 55 -1.23 -7.84 19.08
CA ILE A 55 -0.22 -8.50 18.26
C ILE A 55 -0.52 -9.99 18.19
N ALA A 56 -0.38 -10.58 17.00
CA ALA A 56 -0.51 -12.01 16.78
C ALA A 56 0.56 -12.46 15.78
N ARG A 57 1.16 -13.62 16.00
CA ARG A 57 2.07 -14.21 15.03
C ARG A 57 1.29 -14.64 13.79
N MET A 58 1.80 -14.31 12.61
CA MET A 58 1.25 -14.81 11.34
C MET A 58 1.48 -16.31 11.22
N VAL A 59 0.53 -17.02 10.59
CA VAL A 59 0.65 -18.46 10.30
C VAL A 59 1.76 -18.72 9.27
N THR A 60 1.85 -17.85 8.26
CA THR A 60 2.88 -17.87 7.23
C THR A 60 3.88 -16.74 7.43
N SER A 61 5.10 -16.90 6.93
CA SER A 61 6.11 -15.86 6.89
C SER A 61 7.06 -16.07 5.70
N PRO A 62 7.71 -15.02 5.19
CA PRO A 62 8.70 -15.17 4.13
C PRO A 62 9.93 -15.93 4.64
N PRO A 63 10.69 -16.61 3.77
CA PRO A 63 11.92 -17.31 4.16
C PRO A 63 12.88 -16.40 4.92
N GLY A 64 13.49 -16.93 5.99
CA GLY A 64 14.45 -16.17 6.81
C GLY A 64 13.81 -15.12 7.72
N ALA A 65 12.48 -15.09 7.88
CA ALA A 65 11.80 -14.15 8.76
C ALA A 65 10.61 -14.78 9.51
N ILE A 66 10.19 -14.10 10.57
CA ILE A 66 8.90 -14.27 11.22
C ILE A 66 8.05 -13.03 10.93
N ALA A 67 6.72 -13.19 10.92
CA ALA A 67 5.81 -12.08 10.71
C ALA A 67 4.77 -11.98 11.84
N TYR A 68 4.42 -10.76 12.19
CA TYR A 68 3.40 -10.43 13.16
C TYR A 68 2.32 -9.57 12.52
N ARG A 69 1.07 -9.96 12.71
CA ARG A 69 -0.07 -9.06 12.52
C ARG A 69 -0.16 -8.15 13.73
N VAL A 70 -0.36 -6.86 13.50
CA VAL A 70 -0.52 -5.87 14.57
C VAL A 70 -1.76 -5.02 14.35
N LEU A 71 -2.38 -4.63 15.46
CA LEU A 71 -3.30 -3.51 15.56
C LEU A 71 -2.64 -2.45 16.42
N TYR A 72 -2.51 -1.23 15.93
CA TYR A 72 -1.83 -0.15 16.63
C TYR A 72 -2.63 1.15 16.55
N ARG A 73 -2.39 2.04 17.53
CA ARG A 73 -3.02 3.35 17.60
C ARG A 73 -2.44 4.28 16.53
N SER A 74 -3.27 5.08 15.89
CA SER A 74 -2.85 6.11 14.94
C SER A 74 -3.74 7.35 15.02
N ARG A 75 -3.61 8.27 14.07
CA ARG A 75 -4.42 9.49 13.96
C ARG A 75 -5.05 9.57 12.59
N GLY A 76 -6.38 9.74 12.56
CA GLY A 76 -7.14 9.96 11.35
C GLY A 76 -6.83 11.30 10.69
N MET A 77 -7.47 11.55 9.56
CA MET A 77 -7.30 12.77 8.75
C MET A 77 -7.65 14.07 9.50
N ARG A 78 -8.54 14.03 10.50
CA ARG A 78 -8.90 15.16 11.37
C ARG A 78 -8.19 15.09 12.73
N ASN A 79 -7.11 14.30 12.83
CA ASN A 79 -6.34 14.06 14.05
C ASN A 79 -7.09 13.32 15.18
N GLU A 80 -8.24 12.73 14.85
CA GLU A 80 -8.99 11.87 15.76
C GLU A 80 -8.22 10.57 16.07
N PRO A 81 -8.28 10.03 17.30
CA PRO A 81 -7.71 8.72 17.61
C PRO A 81 -8.39 7.62 16.80
N ILE A 82 -7.59 6.76 16.16
CA ILE A 82 -8.05 5.60 15.41
C ILE A 82 -7.17 4.38 15.69
N ALA A 83 -7.60 3.20 15.26
CA ALA A 83 -6.72 2.04 15.11
C ALA A 83 -6.44 1.81 13.62
N ALA A 84 -5.20 1.40 13.33
CA ALA A 84 -4.79 0.88 12.04
C ALA A 84 -4.15 -0.50 12.26
N SER A 85 -4.22 -1.35 11.24
CA SER A 85 -3.58 -2.67 11.24
C SER A 85 -2.41 -2.72 10.27
N GLY A 86 -1.67 -3.82 10.33
CA GLY A 86 -0.60 -4.11 9.40
C GLY A 86 0.18 -5.35 9.78
N VAL A 87 1.29 -5.57 9.08
CA VAL A 87 2.22 -6.68 9.31
C VAL A 87 3.62 -6.15 9.57
N ILE A 88 4.30 -6.75 10.54
CA ILE A 88 5.71 -6.49 10.86
C ILE A 88 6.48 -7.76 10.58
N ILE A 89 7.45 -7.69 9.67
CA ILE A 89 8.26 -8.79 9.19
C ILE A 89 9.67 -8.62 9.76
N VAL A 90 10.15 -9.65 10.46
CA VAL A 90 11.34 -9.59 11.29
C VAL A 90 12.31 -10.70 10.86
N PRO A 91 13.53 -10.37 10.41
CA PRO A 91 14.54 -11.37 10.07
C PRO A 91 14.90 -12.24 11.28
N ILE A 92 15.06 -13.55 11.07
CA ILE A 92 15.43 -14.51 12.13
C ILE A 92 16.92 -14.52 12.46
N ALA A 93 17.77 -13.96 11.59
CA ALA A 93 19.19 -13.78 11.87
C ALA A 93 19.39 -12.99 13.18
N ALA A 94 20.56 -13.03 13.81
CA ALA A 94 20.79 -12.19 15.00
C ALA A 94 20.63 -10.70 14.69
N ALA A 95 20.14 -9.90 15.65
CA ALA A 95 20.08 -8.46 15.48
C ALA A 95 21.49 -7.87 15.53
N PRO A 96 21.85 -6.91 14.65
CA PRO A 96 23.11 -6.18 14.76
C PRO A 96 23.23 -5.46 16.11
N PRO A 97 24.46 -5.19 16.61
CA PRO A 97 24.67 -4.48 17.87
C PRO A 97 23.99 -3.10 17.94
N ASP A 98 23.87 -2.40 16.80
CA ASP A 98 23.19 -1.11 16.68
C ASP A 98 21.69 -1.23 16.37
N GLY A 99 21.14 -2.44 16.47
CA GLY A 99 19.75 -2.78 16.21
C GLY A 99 19.37 -2.85 14.73
N ARG A 100 18.10 -3.15 14.46
CA ARG A 100 17.58 -3.32 13.10
C ARG A 100 17.02 -2.02 12.54
N LYS A 101 17.57 -1.59 11.41
CA LYS A 101 16.99 -0.51 10.61
C LYS A 101 15.62 -0.95 10.07
N VAL A 102 14.72 0.00 9.89
CA VAL A 102 13.33 -0.28 9.49
C VAL A 102 13.08 0.20 8.05
N VAL A 103 12.56 -0.67 7.20
CA VAL A 103 11.99 -0.28 5.91
C VAL A 103 10.47 -0.25 6.06
N ALA A 104 9.88 0.94 5.95
CA ALA A 104 8.44 1.12 5.93
C ALA A 104 7.94 0.93 4.50
N TRP A 105 7.19 -0.14 4.26
CA TRP A 105 6.55 -0.38 2.98
C TRP A 105 5.17 0.28 2.96
N ALA A 106 4.97 1.15 1.96
CA ALA A 106 3.74 1.82 1.65
C ALA A 106 3.13 1.14 0.40
N HIS A 107 2.04 0.42 0.59
CA HIS A 107 1.46 -0.43 -0.46
C HIS A 107 0.79 0.40 -1.58
N PRO A 108 0.78 -0.09 -2.83
CA PRO A 108 -0.04 0.49 -3.89
C PRO A 108 -1.53 0.29 -3.60
N THR A 109 -2.40 0.79 -4.47
CA THR A 109 -3.85 0.63 -4.29
C THR A 109 -4.26 -0.82 -4.10
N SER A 110 -4.81 -1.13 -2.93
CA SER A 110 -5.42 -2.43 -2.61
C SER A 110 -6.95 -2.41 -2.67
N GLY A 111 -7.57 -1.26 -2.37
CA GLY A 111 -9.02 -1.10 -2.36
C GLY A 111 -9.45 0.05 -1.45
N VAL A 112 -10.76 0.19 -1.22
CA VAL A 112 -11.33 1.30 -0.41
C VAL A 112 -12.17 0.85 0.78
N VAL A 113 -12.19 -0.45 1.05
CA VAL A 113 -13.03 -1.11 2.06
C VAL A 113 -12.22 -2.07 2.93
N PRO A 114 -12.67 -2.37 4.17
CA PRO A 114 -11.84 -3.07 5.15
C PRO A 114 -11.28 -4.42 4.71
N HIS A 115 -12.01 -5.22 3.92
CA HIS A 115 -11.52 -6.54 3.49
C HIS A 115 -10.39 -6.48 2.45
N CYS A 116 -10.09 -5.31 1.90
CA CYS A 116 -8.97 -5.09 0.98
C CYS A 116 -7.67 -4.70 1.70
N ALA A 117 -7.50 -5.14 2.95
CA ALA A 117 -6.28 -4.90 3.71
C ALA A 117 -5.17 -5.84 3.22
N PRO A 118 -3.96 -5.34 2.95
CA PRO A 118 -2.81 -6.20 2.66
C PRO A 118 -2.54 -7.25 3.75
N SER A 119 -2.76 -6.94 5.03
CA SER A 119 -2.59 -7.90 6.14
C SER A 119 -3.57 -9.09 6.13
N LEU A 120 -4.60 -9.03 5.29
CA LEU A 120 -5.56 -10.09 5.02
C LEU A 120 -5.26 -10.83 3.72
N ALA A 121 -4.43 -10.25 2.84
CA ALA A 121 -4.13 -10.81 1.54
C ALA A 121 -3.25 -12.06 1.65
N PHE A 122 -3.62 -13.08 0.87
CA PHE A 122 -2.83 -14.31 0.78
C PHE A 122 -1.44 -14.06 0.16
N PHE A 123 -1.34 -13.11 -0.78
CA PHE A 123 -0.11 -12.80 -1.52
C PHE A 123 0.66 -11.59 -0.98
N LEU A 124 0.38 -11.15 0.26
CA LEU A 124 1.02 -9.97 0.88
C LEU A 124 2.52 -9.89 0.62
N TYR A 125 3.26 -10.96 0.91
CA TYR A 125 4.72 -10.94 0.83
C TYR A 125 5.24 -10.77 -0.60
N ASN A 126 4.51 -11.27 -1.60
CA ASN A 126 4.87 -11.15 -3.01
C ASN A 126 4.70 -9.71 -3.54
N GLN A 127 3.84 -8.91 -2.90
CA GLN A 127 3.62 -7.51 -3.27
C GLN A 127 4.71 -6.57 -2.76
N ILE A 128 5.43 -6.98 -1.71
CA ILE A 128 6.55 -6.21 -1.16
C ILE A 128 7.79 -6.44 -2.03
N HIS A 129 7.87 -5.76 -3.16
CA HIS A 129 9.01 -5.89 -4.06
C HIS A 129 10.33 -5.52 -3.38
N GLY A 130 11.26 -6.48 -3.34
CA GLY A 130 12.55 -6.38 -2.65
C GLY A 130 12.57 -6.98 -1.23
N LEU A 131 11.48 -7.58 -0.76
CA LEU A 131 11.37 -8.14 0.59
C LEU A 131 12.49 -9.12 0.95
N ASP A 132 12.80 -10.08 0.08
CA ASP A 132 13.84 -11.08 0.35
C ASP A 132 15.21 -10.42 0.55
N GLU A 133 15.53 -9.40 -0.24
CA GLU A 133 16.78 -8.64 -0.10
C GLU A 133 16.79 -7.79 1.18
N MET A 134 15.65 -7.19 1.56
CA MET A 134 15.53 -6.46 2.82
C MET A 134 15.74 -7.39 4.02
N ILE A 135 15.17 -8.61 3.98
CA ILE A 135 15.34 -9.64 5.01
C ILE A 135 16.80 -10.09 5.08
N ALA A 136 17.41 -10.38 3.93
CA ALA A 136 18.82 -10.79 3.85
C ALA A 136 19.78 -9.73 4.40
N ARG A 137 19.44 -8.44 4.25
CA ARG A 137 20.18 -7.31 4.83
C ARG A 137 19.87 -7.07 6.32
N GLY A 138 18.98 -7.86 6.93
CA GLY A 138 18.66 -7.79 8.35
C GLY A 138 17.69 -6.66 8.74
N PHE A 139 17.01 -6.06 7.77
CA PHE A 139 16.05 -4.98 8.00
C PHE A 139 14.70 -5.51 8.49
N VAL A 140 14.08 -4.79 9.43
CA VAL A 140 12.67 -5.00 9.77
C VAL A 140 11.83 -4.33 8.70
N VAL A 141 10.84 -5.04 8.16
CA VAL A 141 9.89 -4.46 7.21
C VAL A 141 8.56 -4.25 7.90
N VAL A 142 8.02 -3.04 7.85
CA VAL A 142 6.68 -2.72 8.37
C VAL A 142 5.75 -2.42 7.21
N ALA A 143 4.63 -3.13 7.13
CA ALA A 143 3.62 -3.03 6.08
C ALA A 143 2.30 -2.62 6.74
N THR A 144 2.02 -1.31 6.76
CA THR A 144 0.73 -0.80 7.26
C THR A 144 -0.38 -1.14 6.26
N ASP A 145 -1.60 -1.35 6.74
CA ASP A 145 -2.78 -1.47 5.87
C ASP A 145 -3.35 -0.10 5.46
N TYR A 146 -2.97 0.99 6.13
CA TYR A 146 -3.67 2.29 6.14
C TYR A 146 -5.02 2.29 6.88
N PRO A 147 -5.50 3.48 7.32
CA PRO A 147 -6.80 3.59 7.98
C PRO A 147 -7.96 3.14 7.08
N GLY A 148 -8.94 2.42 7.65
CA GLY A 148 -10.12 1.92 6.93
C GLY A 148 -9.88 0.67 6.08
N LEU A 149 -8.63 0.18 6.04
CA LEU A 149 -8.28 -1.13 5.53
C LEU A 149 -7.92 -2.02 6.72
N GLY A 150 -8.52 -3.21 6.78
CA GLY A 150 -8.46 -4.10 7.93
C GLY A 150 -9.37 -3.64 9.06
N THR A 151 -9.30 -2.37 9.45
CA THR A 151 -10.12 -1.76 10.51
C THR A 151 -11.41 -1.13 9.98
N PRO A 152 -12.44 -0.88 10.83
CA PRO A 152 -13.72 -0.32 10.38
C PRO A 152 -13.63 1.06 9.72
N GLY A 153 -14.52 1.30 8.76
CA GLY A 153 -14.66 2.56 8.03
C GLY A 153 -14.16 2.46 6.58
N PRO A 154 -14.49 3.42 5.72
CA PRO A 154 -13.90 3.49 4.39
C PRO A 154 -12.43 3.92 4.48
N HIS A 155 -11.60 3.40 3.59
CA HIS A 155 -10.23 3.89 3.44
C HIS A 155 -10.22 5.30 2.85
N PRO A 156 -9.54 6.29 3.48
CA PRO A 156 -9.28 7.60 2.90
C PRO A 156 -8.27 7.50 1.74
N TYR A 157 -8.73 6.99 0.60
CA TYR A 157 -7.93 6.67 -0.57
C TYR A 157 -7.24 7.92 -1.13
N LEU A 158 -5.91 7.86 -1.31
CA LEU A 158 -5.05 8.96 -1.72
C LEU A 158 -5.08 10.16 -0.76
N VAL A 159 -5.55 10.00 0.48
CA VAL A 159 -5.46 11.04 1.50
C VAL A 159 -4.10 10.93 2.19
N GLY A 160 -3.12 11.61 1.60
CA GLY A 160 -1.71 11.42 1.96
C GLY A 160 -1.39 11.71 3.42
N THR A 161 -2.11 12.62 4.08
CA THR A 161 -1.93 12.86 5.52
C THR A 161 -2.37 11.68 6.38
N SER A 162 -3.42 10.97 5.98
CA SER A 162 -3.92 9.75 6.65
C SER A 162 -2.94 8.60 6.46
N GLU A 163 -2.53 8.35 5.22
CA GLU A 163 -1.61 7.27 4.86
C GLU A 163 -0.23 7.49 5.47
N GLY A 164 0.33 8.70 5.32
CA GLY A 164 1.67 9.04 5.81
C GLY A 164 1.81 8.93 7.33
N ARG A 165 0.78 9.30 8.10
CA ARG A 165 0.73 9.09 9.56
C ARG A 165 0.73 7.62 9.91
N SER A 166 -0.08 6.82 9.22
CA SER A 166 -0.17 5.37 9.44
C SER A 166 1.17 4.66 9.16
N VAL A 167 1.91 5.09 8.14
CA VAL A 167 3.27 4.58 7.86
C VAL A 167 4.25 4.94 8.98
N LEU A 168 4.22 6.16 9.50
CA LEU A 168 5.10 6.56 10.61
C LEU A 168 4.77 5.80 11.90
N ASP A 169 3.49 5.59 12.16
CA ASP A 169 3.02 4.87 13.34
C ASP A 169 3.30 3.36 13.27
N SER A 170 3.35 2.75 12.08
CA SER A 170 3.76 1.34 11.94
C SER A 170 5.25 1.15 12.28
N VAL A 171 6.11 2.12 11.95
CA VAL A 171 7.52 2.13 12.37
C VAL A 171 7.63 2.23 13.89
N ARG A 172 6.83 3.10 14.54
CA ARG A 172 6.76 3.18 16.00
C ARG A 172 6.26 1.88 16.64
N ALA A 173 5.29 1.21 16.03
CA ALA A 173 4.73 -0.04 16.53
C ALA A 173 5.79 -1.16 16.52
N ALA A 174 6.57 -1.29 15.46
CA ALA A 174 7.64 -2.30 15.38
C ALA A 174 8.70 -2.16 16.47
N ARG A 175 8.98 -0.93 16.91
CA ARG A 175 9.91 -0.65 18.00
C ARG A 175 9.41 -1.12 19.38
N GLN A 176 8.12 -1.41 19.52
CA GLN A 176 7.52 -1.85 20.79
C GLN A 176 7.47 -3.36 20.94
N ILE A 177 7.79 -4.13 19.89
CA ILE A 177 7.76 -5.59 19.97
C ILE A 177 9.06 -6.09 20.63
N PRO A 178 8.99 -6.76 21.79
CA PRO A 178 10.17 -7.31 22.44
C PRO A 178 10.93 -8.27 21.52
N GLY A 179 12.27 -8.19 21.53
CA GLY A 179 13.12 -9.08 20.74
C GLY A 179 13.27 -8.73 19.25
N VAL A 180 12.47 -7.79 18.71
CA VAL A 180 12.61 -7.36 17.31
C VAL A 180 13.86 -6.49 17.11
N GLY A 181 14.20 -5.66 18.11
CA GLY A 181 15.37 -4.78 18.04
C GLY A 181 15.27 -3.67 17.00
N ALA A 182 14.06 -3.32 16.55
CA ALA A 182 13.85 -2.21 15.60
C ALA A 182 14.28 -0.87 16.21
N VAL A 183 15.08 -0.10 15.47
CA VAL A 183 15.54 1.22 15.90
C VAL A 183 14.74 2.35 15.28
N ARG A 184 15.08 3.60 15.63
CA ARG A 184 14.42 4.81 15.12
C ARG A 184 14.76 5.15 13.67
N ASP A 185 15.85 4.60 13.14
CA ASP A 185 16.30 4.84 11.77
C ASP A 185 15.42 4.07 10.78
N PHE A 186 14.81 4.79 9.84
CA PHE A 186 13.95 4.18 8.84
C PHE A 186 14.07 4.82 7.45
N THR A 187 13.76 4.03 6.43
CA THR A 187 13.46 4.49 5.08
C THR A 187 12.03 4.09 4.74
N VAL A 188 11.45 4.71 3.72
CA VAL A 188 10.13 4.33 3.20
C VAL A 188 10.24 3.95 1.73
N TRP A 189 9.52 2.90 1.33
CA TRP A 189 9.44 2.41 -0.05
C TRP A 189 7.99 2.22 -0.46
N GLY A 190 7.58 2.81 -1.58
CA GLY A 190 6.21 2.67 -2.06
C GLY A 190 6.04 2.82 -3.56
N HIS A 191 4.92 2.34 -4.08
CA HIS A 191 4.58 2.34 -5.50
C HIS A 191 3.18 2.93 -5.73
N SER A 192 2.97 3.71 -6.80
CA SER A 192 1.65 4.23 -7.16
C SER A 192 1.04 5.08 -6.04
N GLN A 193 -0.13 4.71 -5.49
CA GLN A 193 -0.68 5.26 -4.22
C GLN A 193 0.39 5.23 -3.12
N GLY A 194 1.01 4.07 -2.87
CA GLY A 194 2.06 3.91 -1.89
C GLY A 194 3.28 4.80 -2.14
N GLY A 195 3.53 5.16 -3.40
CA GLY A 195 4.57 6.15 -3.76
C GLY A 195 4.19 7.55 -3.30
N GLN A 196 2.91 7.94 -3.42
CA GLN A 196 2.40 9.19 -2.86
C GLN A 196 2.40 9.14 -1.32
N ALA A 197 1.97 8.05 -0.70
CA ALA A 197 2.03 7.85 0.74
C ALA A 197 3.47 7.95 1.28
N ALA A 198 4.46 7.37 0.58
CA ALA A 198 5.87 7.47 0.93
C ALA A 198 6.39 8.91 0.93
N LEU A 199 5.96 9.73 -0.04
CA LEU A 199 6.30 11.15 -0.09
C LEU A 199 5.64 11.93 1.05
N PHE A 200 4.37 11.64 1.37
CA PHE A 200 3.69 12.24 2.53
C PHE A 200 4.33 11.81 3.86
N THR A 201 4.76 10.56 4.01
CA THR A 201 5.60 10.11 5.14
C THR A 201 6.83 10.99 5.27
N GLY A 202 7.52 11.27 4.16
CA GLY A 202 8.66 12.20 4.13
C GLY A 202 8.32 13.61 4.57
N MET A 203 7.18 14.14 4.12
CA MET A 203 6.70 15.47 4.50
C MET A 203 6.34 15.58 5.99
N LEU A 204 5.81 14.50 6.57
CA LEU A 204 5.27 14.49 7.93
C LEU A 204 6.29 14.05 8.99
N ALA A 205 7.34 13.32 8.61
CA ALA A 205 8.25 12.67 9.56
C ALA A 205 8.73 13.61 10.67
N ARG A 206 9.25 14.80 10.33
CA ARG A 206 9.79 15.74 11.32
C ARG A 206 8.73 16.34 12.25
N SER A 207 7.54 16.65 11.74
CA SER A 207 6.49 17.34 12.50
C SER A 207 5.59 16.39 13.29
N TYR A 208 5.32 15.20 12.75
CA TYR A 208 4.43 14.21 13.35
C TYR A 208 5.18 13.12 14.14
N ALA A 209 6.38 12.76 13.70
CA ALA A 209 7.19 11.72 14.32
C ALA A 209 8.66 12.14 14.57
N PRO A 210 8.88 13.22 15.36
CA PRO A 210 10.23 13.70 15.67
C PRO A 210 11.09 12.68 16.43
N ASP A 211 10.49 11.64 17.01
CA ASP A 211 11.17 10.53 17.66
C ASP A 211 11.78 9.51 16.68
N LEU A 212 11.43 9.59 15.39
CA LEU A 212 11.97 8.76 14.32
C LEU A 212 12.99 9.51 13.48
N THR A 213 13.92 8.79 12.86
CA THR A 213 14.96 9.35 11.98
C THR A 213 14.78 8.84 10.56
N LEU A 214 14.16 9.66 9.72
CA LEU A 214 14.00 9.36 8.31
C LEU A 214 15.34 9.50 7.57
N ARG A 215 15.79 8.41 6.95
CA ARG A 215 17.05 8.34 6.20
C ARG A 215 16.87 8.54 4.69
N GLY A 216 15.66 8.34 4.17
CA GLY A 216 15.33 8.58 2.77
C GLY A 216 13.95 8.09 2.38
N VAL A 217 13.44 8.63 1.28
CA VAL A 217 12.16 8.24 0.66
C VAL A 217 12.42 7.64 -0.71
N ALA A 218 11.99 6.41 -0.93
CA ALA A 218 12.03 5.77 -2.23
C ALA A 218 10.59 5.60 -2.75
N ALA A 219 10.34 6.00 -3.99
CA ALA A 219 9.01 5.96 -4.59
C ALA A 219 9.09 5.55 -6.07
N ALA A 220 8.28 4.57 -6.45
CA ALA A 220 8.08 4.17 -7.84
C ALA A 220 6.74 4.70 -8.35
N ALA A 221 6.73 5.32 -9.53
CA ALA A 221 5.54 5.88 -10.18
C ALA A 221 4.57 6.60 -9.20
N PRO A 222 5.05 7.55 -8.39
CA PRO A 222 4.23 8.14 -7.32
C PRO A 222 3.12 9.05 -7.87
N ALA A 223 1.92 8.96 -7.30
CA ALA A 223 0.79 9.82 -7.65
C ALA A 223 0.98 11.27 -7.14
N THR A 224 1.80 12.07 -7.83
CA THR A 224 2.30 13.37 -7.30
C THR A 224 1.48 14.61 -7.65
N ASP A 225 0.55 14.49 -8.60
CA ASP A 225 -0.30 15.59 -9.08
C ASP A 225 -1.67 15.01 -9.45
N LEU A 226 -2.54 14.84 -8.44
CA LEU A 226 -3.85 14.19 -8.62
C LEU A 226 -4.76 14.95 -9.60
N LEU A 227 -4.58 16.26 -9.71
CA LEU A 227 -5.31 17.08 -10.68
C LEU A 227 -4.90 16.72 -12.12
N ALA A 228 -3.59 16.61 -12.38
CA ALA A 228 -3.09 16.19 -13.69
C ALA A 228 -3.47 14.74 -14.01
N LEU A 229 -3.34 13.83 -13.04
CA LEU A 229 -3.66 12.41 -13.23
C LEU A 229 -5.14 12.17 -13.57
N LEU A 230 -6.07 12.87 -12.90
CA LEU A 230 -7.49 12.79 -13.26
C LEU A 230 -7.78 13.28 -14.69
N GLN A 231 -6.99 14.24 -15.21
CA GLN A 231 -7.12 14.71 -16.59
C GLN A 231 -6.54 13.69 -17.57
N ASP A 232 -5.31 13.26 -17.30
CA ASP A 232 -4.49 12.39 -18.15
C ASP A 232 -5.08 10.98 -18.32
N ASP A 233 -5.78 10.48 -17.30
CA ASP A 233 -6.31 9.12 -17.28
C ASP A 233 -7.81 9.05 -17.63
N SER A 234 -8.45 10.21 -17.84
CA SER A 234 -9.87 10.30 -18.14
C SER A 234 -10.21 9.52 -19.42
N GLY A 235 -11.26 8.68 -19.35
CA GLY A 235 -11.71 7.87 -20.48
C GLY A 235 -10.99 6.53 -20.65
N THR A 236 -9.98 6.21 -19.83
CA THR A 236 -9.38 4.88 -19.78
C THR A 236 -10.08 3.98 -18.75
N VAL A 237 -10.05 2.66 -18.94
CA VAL A 237 -10.62 1.70 -17.96
C VAL A 237 -9.91 1.82 -16.60
N GLY A 238 -8.58 1.93 -16.60
CA GLY A 238 -7.77 2.05 -15.38
C GLY A 238 -8.01 3.37 -14.65
N GLY A 239 -7.93 4.49 -15.37
CA GLY A 239 -8.20 5.82 -14.85
C GLY A 239 -9.60 5.96 -14.26
N ASN A 240 -10.62 5.52 -15.00
CA ASN A 240 -12.01 5.59 -14.52
C ASN A 240 -12.23 4.71 -13.28
N ASN A 241 -11.54 3.56 -13.18
CA ASN A 241 -11.56 2.72 -11.99
C ASN A 241 -10.98 3.43 -10.76
N LEU A 242 -9.81 4.06 -10.92
CA LEU A 242 -9.15 4.80 -9.83
C LEU A 242 -9.95 6.04 -9.44
N ALA A 243 -10.49 6.77 -10.41
CA ALA A 243 -11.36 7.92 -10.19
C ALA A 243 -12.65 7.53 -9.45
N ALA A 244 -13.29 6.42 -9.83
CA ALA A 244 -14.47 5.90 -9.13
C ALA A 244 -14.17 5.57 -7.65
N MET A 245 -13.02 4.96 -7.35
CA MET A 245 -12.59 4.71 -5.97
C MET A 245 -12.33 6.00 -5.18
N ALA A 246 -11.67 6.99 -5.79
CA ALA A 246 -11.44 8.29 -5.16
C ALA A 246 -12.76 9.03 -4.88
N LEU A 247 -13.68 9.07 -5.83
CA LEU A 247 -15.02 9.66 -5.68
C LEU A 247 -15.82 8.97 -4.57
N TRP A 248 -15.83 7.63 -4.57
CA TRP A 248 -16.50 6.82 -3.56
C TRP A 248 -15.94 7.04 -2.15
N SER A 249 -14.60 7.12 -2.04
CA SER A 249 -13.92 7.38 -0.78
C SER A 249 -14.18 8.81 -0.29
N TRP A 250 -13.94 9.81 -1.14
CA TRP A 250 -13.94 11.22 -0.75
C TRP A 250 -15.33 11.75 -0.42
N THR A 251 -16.39 11.22 -1.06
CA THR A 251 -17.74 11.53 -0.61
C THR A 251 -18.00 11.05 0.82
N ARG A 252 -17.42 9.92 1.23
CA ARG A 252 -17.60 9.35 2.58
C ARG A 252 -16.66 9.93 3.63
N VAL A 253 -15.41 10.24 3.27
CA VAL A 253 -14.41 10.73 4.24
C VAL A 253 -14.38 12.25 4.38
N TYR A 254 -14.66 12.98 3.30
CA TYR A 254 -14.75 14.45 3.29
C TYR A 254 -16.18 15.00 3.24
N GLY A 255 -17.19 14.18 2.88
CA GLY A 255 -18.52 14.71 2.57
C GLY A 255 -18.58 15.43 1.22
N ALA A 256 -17.64 15.16 0.30
CA ALA A 256 -17.63 15.79 -1.02
C ALA A 256 -18.89 15.39 -1.82
N PRO A 257 -19.62 16.35 -2.44
CA PRO A 257 -20.87 16.04 -3.12
C PRO A 257 -20.60 15.30 -4.44
N LEU A 258 -21.36 14.22 -4.68
CA LEU A 258 -21.37 13.50 -5.96
C LEU A 258 -22.44 14.00 -6.92
N GLY A 259 -23.47 14.71 -6.43
CA GLY A 259 -24.52 15.28 -7.27
C GLY A 259 -23.94 16.24 -8.31
N GLY A 260 -24.23 15.99 -9.58
CA GLY A 260 -23.68 16.75 -10.71
C GLY A 260 -22.23 16.39 -11.08
N VAL A 261 -21.59 15.46 -10.36
CA VAL A 261 -20.24 14.96 -10.65
C VAL A 261 -20.29 13.59 -11.29
N VAL A 262 -21.05 12.68 -10.69
CA VAL A 262 -21.23 11.30 -11.17
C VAL A 262 -22.66 11.15 -11.67
N GLU A 263 -22.83 10.48 -12.81
CA GLU A 263 -24.15 10.15 -13.31
C GLU A 263 -24.86 9.18 -12.33
N PRO A 264 -26.13 9.43 -11.96
CA PRO A 264 -26.82 8.58 -10.98
C PRO A 264 -26.86 7.10 -11.35
N ASP A 265 -26.93 6.77 -12.65
CA ASP A 265 -26.95 5.41 -13.18
C ASP A 265 -25.58 4.70 -13.09
N ALA A 266 -24.49 5.45 -12.95
CA ALA A 266 -23.15 4.92 -12.76
C ALA A 266 -22.88 4.51 -11.30
N MET A 267 -23.62 5.05 -10.33
CA MET A 267 -23.40 4.81 -8.90
C MET A 267 -23.40 3.33 -8.49
N PRO A 268 -24.32 2.45 -8.98
CA PRO A 268 -24.25 1.02 -8.69
C PRO A 268 -22.92 0.37 -9.12
N THR A 269 -22.36 0.82 -10.25
CA THR A 269 -21.06 0.33 -10.73
C THR A 269 -19.91 0.86 -9.87
N VAL A 270 -19.98 2.12 -9.45
CA VAL A 270 -19.01 2.73 -8.52
C VAL A 270 -19.01 2.00 -7.17
N ASP A 271 -20.18 1.70 -6.61
CA ASP A 271 -20.31 0.94 -5.36
C ASP A 271 -19.85 -0.52 -5.52
N ALA A 272 -20.14 -1.17 -6.66
CA ALA A 272 -19.64 -2.50 -6.95
C ALA A 272 -18.11 -2.54 -7.02
N LEU A 273 -17.49 -1.59 -7.73
CA LEU A 273 -16.03 -1.47 -7.81
C LEU A 273 -15.39 -1.17 -6.46
N ALA A 274 -16.04 -0.40 -5.59
CA ALA A 274 -15.51 -0.13 -4.26
C ALA A 274 -15.35 -1.40 -3.41
N ASN A 275 -16.14 -2.44 -3.69
CA ASN A 275 -16.13 -3.71 -2.96
C ASN A 275 -15.16 -4.76 -3.53
N VAL A 276 -14.46 -4.47 -4.63
CA VAL A 276 -13.48 -5.38 -5.24
C VAL A 276 -12.05 -4.89 -4.96
N CYS A 277 -11.21 -5.75 -4.43
CA CYS A 277 -9.82 -5.41 -4.10
C CYS A 277 -8.90 -5.40 -5.34
N ILE A 278 -7.63 -5.07 -5.15
CA ILE A 278 -6.56 -5.10 -6.16
C ILE A 278 -5.36 -5.81 -5.52
N GLU A 279 -5.54 -7.08 -5.16
CA GLU A 279 -4.53 -7.89 -4.47
C GLU A 279 -3.90 -8.95 -5.40
N SER A 280 -4.58 -9.23 -6.52
CA SER A 280 -4.21 -10.24 -7.50
C SER A 280 -4.55 -9.83 -8.94
N ILE A 281 -3.99 -10.54 -9.92
CA ILE A 281 -4.32 -10.34 -11.35
C ILE A 281 -5.80 -10.63 -11.61
N GLN A 282 -6.35 -11.63 -10.93
CA GLN A 282 -7.76 -12.01 -11.03
C GLN A 282 -8.67 -10.85 -10.62
N ASP A 283 -8.31 -10.13 -9.55
CA ASP A 283 -9.08 -8.96 -9.12
C ASP A 283 -9.02 -7.84 -10.16
N ILE A 284 -7.85 -7.59 -10.75
CA ILE A 284 -7.69 -6.58 -11.82
C ILE A 284 -8.59 -6.91 -13.02
N LEU A 285 -8.63 -8.18 -13.43
CA LEU A 285 -9.50 -8.64 -14.52
C LEU A 285 -10.97 -8.47 -14.16
N LEU A 286 -11.38 -8.86 -12.94
CA LEU A 286 -12.75 -8.72 -12.45
C LEU A 286 -13.18 -7.25 -12.41
N ARG A 287 -12.33 -6.36 -11.89
CA ARG A 287 -12.56 -4.90 -11.91
C ARG A 287 -12.64 -4.35 -13.32
N GLY A 288 -11.81 -4.87 -14.24
CA GLY A 288 -11.88 -4.53 -15.66
C GLY A 288 -13.23 -4.86 -16.27
N VAL A 289 -13.86 -5.98 -15.88
CA VAL A 289 -15.21 -6.38 -16.30
C VAL A 289 -16.28 -5.51 -15.65
N ILE A 290 -16.25 -5.36 -14.33
CA ILE A 290 -17.24 -4.56 -13.58
C ILE A 290 -17.19 -3.10 -14.00
N GLY A 291 -16.00 -2.55 -14.26
CA GLY A 291 -15.80 -1.16 -14.64
C GLY A 291 -16.09 -0.85 -16.11
N ARG A 292 -16.41 -1.84 -16.96
CA ARG A 292 -16.74 -1.59 -18.38
C ARG A 292 -17.82 -0.53 -18.59
N PRO A 293 -18.92 -0.48 -17.81
CA PRO A 293 -19.94 0.55 -17.95
C PRO A 293 -19.37 1.97 -17.77
N LEU A 294 -18.34 2.14 -16.94
CA LEU A 294 -17.73 3.45 -16.67
C LEU A 294 -16.90 3.99 -17.84
N THR A 295 -16.63 3.19 -18.88
CA THR A 295 -15.87 3.64 -20.06
C THR A 295 -16.65 4.62 -20.93
N ARG A 296 -17.99 4.59 -20.89
CA ARG A 296 -18.88 5.43 -21.71
C ARG A 296 -19.38 6.65 -20.93
N SER A 297 -18.45 7.42 -20.37
CA SER A 297 -18.68 8.61 -19.55
C SER A 297 -19.55 8.37 -18.31
N PHE A 298 -18.91 8.11 -17.17
CA PHE A 298 -19.63 7.99 -15.88
C PHE A 298 -19.70 9.31 -15.09
N LEU A 299 -18.96 10.32 -15.56
CA LEU A 299 -18.94 11.65 -14.98
C LEU A 299 -20.02 12.50 -15.65
N ALA A 300 -20.91 13.09 -14.85
CA ALA A 300 -21.88 14.08 -15.31
C ALA A 300 -21.20 15.43 -15.61
N ASP A 301 -20.19 15.79 -14.82
CA ASP A 301 -19.29 16.91 -15.08
C ASP A 301 -17.85 16.39 -15.23
N PRO A 302 -17.32 16.24 -16.45
CA PRO A 302 -15.94 15.79 -16.67
C PRO A 302 -14.90 16.81 -16.20
N LYS A 303 -15.29 18.04 -15.86
CA LYS A 303 -14.42 19.10 -15.34
C LYS A 303 -14.66 19.40 -13.86
N PHE A 304 -15.35 18.52 -13.14
CA PHE A 304 -15.64 18.69 -11.71
C PHE A 304 -14.39 19.03 -10.87
N TYR A 305 -13.22 18.52 -11.29
CA TYR A 305 -11.92 18.78 -10.67
C TYR A 305 -11.49 20.26 -10.69
N GLN A 306 -12.16 21.12 -11.47
CA GLN A 306 -11.92 22.57 -11.50
C GLN A 306 -12.75 23.31 -10.45
N SER A 307 -13.82 22.69 -9.97
CA SER A 307 -14.79 23.27 -9.04
C SER A 307 -14.47 22.89 -7.59
N GLN A 308 -14.92 23.71 -6.64
CA GLN A 308 -14.82 23.39 -5.22
C GLN A 308 -15.93 22.41 -4.80
N PRO A 309 -15.67 21.50 -3.83
CA PRO A 309 -14.43 21.34 -3.08
C PRO A 309 -13.35 20.49 -3.79
N TRP A 310 -13.68 19.85 -4.91
CA TRP A 310 -12.84 18.86 -5.58
C TRP A 310 -11.45 19.38 -5.95
N ARG A 311 -11.37 20.57 -6.54
CA ARG A 311 -10.09 21.20 -6.88
C ARG A 311 -9.17 21.31 -5.65
N GLN A 312 -9.69 21.77 -4.52
CA GLN A 312 -8.89 21.93 -3.31
C GLN A 312 -8.48 20.58 -2.72
N LEU A 313 -9.38 19.59 -2.74
CA LEU A 313 -9.07 18.24 -2.24
C LEU A 313 -7.95 17.58 -3.06
N LEU A 314 -7.98 17.70 -4.39
CA LEU A 314 -6.93 17.18 -5.28
C LEU A 314 -5.57 17.83 -5.04
N ILE A 315 -5.55 19.16 -4.85
CA ILE A 315 -4.34 19.90 -4.52
C ILE A 315 -3.81 19.49 -3.14
N THR A 316 -4.69 19.40 -2.13
CA THR A 316 -4.33 19.08 -0.74
C THR A 316 -3.74 17.68 -0.61
N ASN A 317 -4.25 16.74 -1.42
CA ASN A 317 -3.83 15.34 -1.41
C ASN A 317 -2.70 15.02 -2.41
N SER A 318 -2.19 16.03 -3.12
CA SER A 318 -0.97 15.92 -3.92
C SER A 318 0.26 16.30 -3.07
N PRO A 319 1.33 15.48 -3.05
CA PRO A 319 2.48 15.72 -2.17
C PRO A 319 3.23 17.00 -2.55
N GLY A 320 3.52 17.85 -1.56
CA GLY A 320 4.39 19.01 -1.71
C GLY A 320 5.88 18.65 -1.79
N THR A 321 6.75 19.62 -1.50
CA THR A 321 8.19 19.38 -1.31
C THR A 321 8.45 18.75 0.05
N LEU A 322 9.53 17.98 0.17
CA LEU A 322 9.95 17.39 1.44
C LEU A 322 10.72 18.43 2.29
N PRO A 323 10.56 18.42 3.62
CA PRO A 323 11.26 19.31 4.54
C PRO A 323 12.70 18.86 4.79
N GLY A 324 13.65 19.80 4.73
CA GLY A 324 15.08 19.46 4.80
C GLY A 324 15.52 18.69 3.56
N ARG A 325 16.83 18.61 3.31
CA ARG A 325 17.39 17.97 2.11
C ARG A 325 17.27 16.43 2.13
N VAL A 326 16.09 15.90 2.48
CA VAL A 326 15.78 14.47 2.54
C VAL A 326 16.07 13.87 1.17
N PRO A 327 16.96 12.86 1.09
CA PRO A 327 17.23 12.17 -0.16
C PRO A 327 16.01 11.42 -0.67
N VAL A 328 15.79 11.48 -1.98
CA VAL A 328 14.69 10.80 -2.64
C VAL A 328 15.21 9.88 -3.74
N PHE A 329 14.70 8.66 -3.82
CA PHE A 329 14.83 7.79 -4.99
C PHE A 329 13.50 7.77 -5.74
N ILE A 330 13.53 8.05 -7.04
CA ILE A 330 12.36 8.01 -7.92
C ILE A 330 12.61 6.96 -8.99
N ALA A 331 11.68 6.02 -9.14
CA ALA A 331 11.62 5.10 -10.26
C ALA A 331 10.43 5.41 -11.17
N GLN A 332 10.63 5.41 -12.48
CA GLN A 332 9.57 5.69 -13.45
C GLN A 332 9.73 4.87 -14.74
N GLY A 333 8.64 4.26 -15.20
CA GLY A 333 8.51 3.67 -16.53
C GLY A 333 8.09 4.70 -17.57
N LEU A 334 8.66 4.65 -18.78
CA LEU A 334 8.26 5.57 -19.87
C LEU A 334 7.01 5.12 -20.64
N SER A 335 6.61 3.85 -20.48
CA SER A 335 5.37 3.24 -20.97
C SER A 335 4.27 3.20 -19.90
N ASP A 336 4.42 3.98 -18.82
CA ASP A 336 3.40 4.09 -17.78
C ASP A 336 2.23 4.96 -18.27
N GLU A 337 1.05 4.34 -18.37
CA GLU A 337 -0.22 4.95 -18.79
C GLU A 337 -1.15 5.28 -17.61
N THR A 338 -0.71 5.03 -16.36
CA THR A 338 -1.48 5.33 -15.15
C THR A 338 -0.87 6.48 -14.37
N VAL A 339 0.45 6.48 -14.18
CA VAL A 339 1.17 7.65 -13.66
C VAL A 339 2.13 8.08 -14.74
N ARG A 340 1.62 8.91 -15.66
CA ARG A 340 2.38 9.38 -16.81
C ARG A 340 3.71 9.98 -16.36
N SER A 341 4.79 9.53 -16.99
CA SER A 341 6.17 9.94 -16.62
C SER A 341 6.39 11.45 -16.51
N ALA A 342 5.65 12.26 -17.29
CA ALA A 342 5.69 13.72 -17.22
C ALA A 342 5.30 14.28 -15.84
N VAL A 343 4.31 13.68 -15.17
CA VAL A 343 3.88 14.03 -13.81
C VAL A 343 5.02 13.80 -12.82
N THR A 344 5.62 12.62 -12.86
CA THR A 344 6.75 12.24 -12.00
C THR A 344 7.98 13.13 -12.22
N PHE A 345 8.32 13.43 -13.47
CA PHE A 345 9.47 14.29 -13.78
C PHE A 345 9.24 15.76 -13.43
N LYS A 346 8.00 16.26 -13.54
CA LYS A 346 7.60 17.58 -13.02
C LYS A 346 7.81 17.63 -11.51
N TYR A 347 7.42 16.58 -10.79
CA TYR A 347 7.64 16.49 -9.34
C TYR A 347 9.13 16.40 -8.95
N MET A 348 9.92 15.59 -9.65
CA MET A 348 11.38 15.52 -9.46
C MET A 348 12.01 16.91 -9.54
N ARG A 349 11.68 17.71 -10.56
CA ARG A 349 12.20 19.08 -10.69
C ARG A 349 11.82 19.96 -9.50
N ARG A 350 10.61 19.82 -8.97
CA ARG A 350 10.17 20.53 -7.76
C ARG A 350 11.01 20.15 -6.54
N LEU A 351 11.29 18.86 -6.34
CA LEU A 351 12.17 18.40 -5.27
C LEU A 351 13.60 18.93 -5.41
N CYS A 352 14.14 18.88 -6.63
CA CYS A 352 15.47 19.37 -6.94
C CYS A 352 15.62 20.87 -6.66
N ARG A 353 14.63 21.68 -7.07
CA ARG A 353 14.60 23.13 -6.77
C ARG A 353 14.48 23.42 -5.27
N ALA A 354 13.81 22.56 -4.52
CA ALA A 354 13.72 22.64 -3.07
C ALA A 354 14.99 22.13 -2.34
N GLY A 355 15.97 21.60 -3.07
CA GLY A 355 17.26 21.18 -2.53
C GLY A 355 17.35 19.72 -2.08
N SER A 356 16.32 18.91 -2.30
CA SER A 356 16.41 17.46 -2.09
C SER A 356 17.31 16.82 -3.15
N PRO A 357 18.30 15.99 -2.77
CA PRO A 357 19.04 15.18 -3.74
C PRO A 357 18.13 14.05 -4.23
N VAL A 358 17.98 13.94 -5.55
CA VAL A 358 17.11 12.93 -6.17
C VAL A 358 17.93 11.95 -6.98
N ALA A 359 17.84 10.66 -6.68
CA ALA A 359 18.33 9.59 -7.54
C ALA A 359 17.19 9.10 -8.44
N LEU A 360 17.42 9.03 -9.75
CA LEU A 360 16.41 8.65 -10.73
C LEU A 360 16.75 7.31 -11.40
N ALA A 361 15.80 6.39 -11.39
CA ALA A 361 15.78 5.17 -12.19
C ALA A 361 14.69 5.28 -13.25
N VAL A 362 15.06 5.16 -14.52
CA VAL A 362 14.11 5.20 -15.65
C VAL A 362 14.11 3.87 -16.36
N LEU A 363 12.93 3.30 -16.58
CA LEU A 363 12.71 2.06 -17.32
C LEU A 363 12.06 2.39 -18.67
N PRO A 364 12.77 2.26 -19.81
CA PRO A 364 12.24 2.70 -21.11
C PRO A 364 10.95 2.01 -21.54
N ASN A 365 10.77 0.73 -21.21
CA ASN A 365 9.68 -0.10 -21.73
C ASN A 365 8.75 -0.65 -20.62
N ALA A 366 8.90 -0.19 -19.39
CA ALA A 366 8.07 -0.67 -18.28
C ALA A 366 6.76 0.12 -18.20
N GLY A 367 5.64 -0.60 -18.18
CA GLY A 367 4.34 -0.08 -17.79
C GLY A 367 4.16 -0.06 -16.26
N HIS A 368 3.07 0.56 -15.79
CA HIS A 368 2.82 0.90 -14.39
C HIS A 368 3.11 -0.26 -13.41
N ALA A 369 2.55 -1.45 -13.68
CA ALA A 369 2.61 -2.60 -12.77
C ALA A 369 4.02 -3.16 -12.52
N PHE A 370 5.01 -2.84 -13.37
CA PHE A 370 6.32 -3.49 -13.33
C PHE A 370 7.42 -2.61 -12.72
N ILE A 371 7.18 -1.31 -12.56
CA ILE A 371 8.22 -0.34 -12.20
C ILE A 371 8.84 -0.65 -10.84
N ALA A 372 8.00 -0.89 -9.82
CA ALA A 372 8.49 -1.21 -8.48
C ALA A 372 9.20 -2.57 -8.41
N ARG A 373 8.71 -3.58 -9.14
CA ARG A 373 9.35 -4.90 -9.27
C ARG A 373 10.74 -4.78 -9.90
N ASP A 374 10.81 -4.14 -11.06
CA ASP A 374 12.03 -4.09 -11.89
C ASP A 374 13.09 -3.12 -11.33
N THR A 375 12.70 -2.22 -10.43
CA THR A 375 13.62 -1.34 -9.69
C THR A 375 13.86 -1.76 -8.24
N ALA A 376 13.28 -2.86 -7.77
CA ALA A 376 13.33 -3.26 -6.36
C ALA A 376 14.77 -3.36 -5.82
N ALA A 377 15.65 -4.06 -6.52
CA ALA A 377 17.05 -4.20 -6.11
C ALA A 377 17.78 -2.85 -6.03
N GLN A 378 17.53 -1.95 -7.00
CA GLN A 378 18.12 -0.60 -6.99
C GLN A 378 17.58 0.24 -5.81
N ALA A 379 16.29 0.12 -5.50
CA ALA A 379 15.66 0.82 -4.39
C ALA A 379 16.16 0.29 -3.03
N VAL A 380 16.26 -1.04 -2.86
CA VAL A 380 16.77 -1.67 -1.64
C VAL A 380 18.23 -1.31 -1.42
N ASP A 381 19.08 -1.37 -2.45
CA ASP A 381 20.47 -0.92 -2.35
C ASP A 381 20.55 0.57 -2.00
N TRP A 382 19.77 1.41 -2.67
CA TRP A 382 19.73 2.84 -2.37
C TRP A 382 19.34 3.11 -0.91
N MET A 383 18.32 2.42 -0.37
CA MET A 383 17.91 2.53 1.03
C MET A 383 19.01 2.05 1.99
N ALA A 384 19.65 0.91 1.70
CA ALA A 384 20.76 0.41 2.49
C ALA A 384 21.92 1.41 2.58
N ARG A 385 22.25 2.07 1.47
CA ARG A 385 23.27 3.12 1.43
C ARG A 385 22.87 4.37 2.25
N ARG A 386 21.57 4.64 2.42
CA ARG A 386 21.10 5.70 3.34
C ARG A 386 21.30 5.32 4.80
N PHE A 387 21.05 4.06 5.17
CA PHE A 387 21.35 3.58 6.52
C PHE A 387 22.85 3.63 6.84
N ALA A 388 23.70 3.38 5.83
CA ALA A 388 25.15 3.52 5.94
C ALA A 388 25.66 4.98 5.89
N ASN A 389 24.78 5.98 5.90
CA ASN A 389 25.11 7.41 5.81
C ASN A 389 25.96 7.80 4.60
N LEU A 390 25.91 7.02 3.51
CA LEU A 390 26.63 7.37 2.29
C LEU A 390 25.95 8.53 1.58
N LEU A 391 26.73 9.35 0.87
CA LEU A 391 26.21 10.47 0.11
C LEU A 391 25.17 10.01 -0.92
N PRO A 392 24.03 10.71 -1.05
CA PRO A 392 23.03 10.37 -2.05
C PRO A 392 23.51 10.68 -3.45
N ARG A 393 23.27 9.74 -4.36
CA ARG A 393 23.27 10.04 -5.80
C ARG A 393 22.28 11.18 -6.04
N ASN A 394 22.67 12.13 -6.89
CA ASN A 394 21.88 13.30 -7.19
C ASN A 394 21.89 13.58 -8.70
N ASP A 395 20.75 13.33 -9.34
CA ASP A 395 20.50 13.48 -10.78
C ASP A 395 19.79 14.82 -11.10
N CYS A 396 19.65 15.72 -10.13
CA CYS A 396 18.94 17.01 -10.30
C CYS A 396 19.48 17.94 -11.40
N GLY A 397 20.73 17.75 -11.83
CA GLY A 397 21.34 18.45 -12.97
C GLY A 397 21.59 17.56 -14.20
N ARG A 398 21.14 16.31 -14.17
CA ARG A 398 21.39 15.29 -15.21
C ARG A 398 20.10 14.55 -15.49
N VAL A 399 19.11 15.29 -15.99
CA VAL A 399 17.89 14.69 -16.50
C VAL A 399 18.22 14.04 -17.85
N PRO A 400 18.02 12.72 -18.04
CA PRO A 400 18.37 12.05 -19.29
C PRO A 400 17.74 12.75 -20.50
N GLY A 401 18.43 12.82 -21.65
CA GLY A 401 17.93 13.52 -22.85
C GLY A 401 16.53 13.07 -23.29
N ILE A 402 16.22 11.78 -23.12
CA ILE A 402 14.87 11.22 -23.38
C ILE A 402 13.79 11.79 -22.45
N VAL A 403 14.16 12.09 -21.21
CA VAL A 403 13.29 12.75 -20.23
C VAL A 403 13.16 14.23 -20.58
N GLN A 404 14.25 14.89 -20.97
CA GLN A 404 14.22 16.29 -21.41
C GLN A 404 13.31 16.45 -22.64
N ALA A 405 13.36 15.53 -23.61
CA ALA A 405 12.53 15.55 -24.81
C ALA A 405 11.02 15.37 -24.51
N LYS A 406 10.65 14.47 -23.58
CA LYS A 406 9.26 14.36 -23.10
C LYS A 406 8.81 15.61 -22.33
N LEU A 407 9.71 16.25 -21.59
CA LEU A 407 9.42 17.48 -20.84
C LEU A 407 9.25 18.71 -21.76
N THR A 408 9.92 18.77 -22.92
CA THR A 408 9.88 19.91 -23.85
C THR A 408 8.84 19.77 -24.95
N SER A 409 8.50 18.55 -25.37
CA SER A 409 7.53 18.32 -26.44
C SER A 409 6.09 18.65 -26.04
N GLY A 410 5.77 18.73 -24.75
CA GLY A 410 4.38 18.86 -24.29
C GLY A 410 3.46 17.74 -24.78
N ALA A 411 4.03 16.71 -25.41
CA ALA A 411 3.31 15.66 -26.11
C ALA A 411 3.00 14.56 -25.11
N ASN A 412 1.76 14.57 -24.62
CA ASN A 412 1.10 13.33 -24.29
C ASN A 412 1.05 12.46 -25.57
N PRO A 413 1.48 11.19 -25.57
CA PRO A 413 0.85 10.24 -26.45
C PRO A 413 -0.66 10.18 -26.14
#